data_AF-A0AAV1AT87-F1
#
_entry.id   AF-A0AAV1AT87-F1
#
_cell.length_a   1.000
_cell.length_b   1.000
_cell.length_c   1.000
_cell.angle_alpha   90.00
_cell.angle_beta   90.00
_cell.angle_gamma   90.00
#
_symmetry.space_group_name_H-M   'P 1'
#
loop_
_entity.id
_entity.type
_entity.pdbx_description
1 polymer ?
#
loop_
_entity_poly.entity_id
_entity_poly.type
_entity_poly.pdbx_seq_one_letter_code
_entity_poly.pdbx_strand_id
1 'polypeptide(L)'
;MEGVVVQNGAQVLPGSWAHNQFTRNENNQGHWMEQMRGSLMVVATVIASLTFQIAINPPGGVWQENSSIQQGCAPDQTCKAGTSVLAFGDSNQKTRYELFLLLCTISFSASQAIIVLLICGFPLRNKFVMWFLILITCLSVFCTAGAYVIAIWMILNPLNGTFYRITIYYGIFWVGLIVLLFLILLCRLVFWILKKFFRFICCC
;
A
#
# COMPACT_ATOMS: atom_id res chain seq x y z
N MET A 1 -52.49 -10.30 21.89
CA MET A 1 -51.56 -10.38 23.04
C MET A 1 -50.15 -10.30 22.49
N GLU A 2 -49.70 -9.09 22.14
CA GLU A 2 -48.30 -8.85 21.79
C GLU A 2 -47.58 -8.39 23.05
N GLY A 3 -46.55 -9.13 23.45
CA GLY A 3 -45.81 -8.88 24.68
C GLY A 3 -45.00 -7.60 24.58
N VAL A 4 -45.29 -6.64 25.46
CA VAL A 4 -44.44 -5.47 25.69
C VAL A 4 -43.24 -5.93 26.51
N VAL A 5 -42.07 -6.02 25.89
CA VAL A 5 -40.81 -6.25 26.60
C VAL A 5 -40.31 -4.90 27.14
N VAL A 6 -40.34 -4.74 28.46
CA VAL A 6 -39.82 -3.55 29.16
C VAL A 6 -38.31 -3.73 29.37
N GLN A 7 -37.51 -2.94 28.65
CA GLN A 7 -36.09 -2.75 28.93
C GLN A 7 -35.91 -1.32 29.45
N ASN A 8 -35.46 -1.18 30.71
CA ASN A 8 -35.04 0.08 31.33
C ASN A 8 -36.10 1.20 31.40
N GLY A 9 -37.28 0.92 31.96
CA GLY A 9 -38.19 1.94 32.51
C GLY A 9 -38.83 2.95 31.53
N ALA A 10 -38.48 2.93 30.24
CA ALA A 10 -39.08 3.78 29.23
C ALA A 10 -40.12 2.99 28.42
N GLN A 11 -41.34 3.53 28.29
CA GLN A 11 -42.35 2.96 27.40
C GLN A 11 -41.94 3.23 25.94
N VAL A 12 -41.52 2.17 25.24
CA VAL A 12 -41.03 2.28 23.86
C VAL A 12 -42.19 1.98 22.89
N LEU A 13 -42.65 3.01 22.18
CA LEU A 13 -43.67 2.89 21.12
C LEU A 13 -43.17 1.96 19.99
N PRO A 14 -44.06 1.20 19.32
CA PRO A 14 -43.66 0.18 18.33
C PRO A 14 -42.81 0.71 17.16
N GLY A 15 -42.89 2.01 16.81
CA GLY A 15 -42.01 2.67 15.82
C GLY A 15 -40.67 3.21 16.36
N SER A 16 -40.52 3.33 17.68
CA SER A 16 -39.32 3.88 18.33
C SER A 16 -38.13 2.90 18.30
N TRP A 17 -38.40 1.59 18.36
CA TRP A 17 -37.37 0.55 18.26
C TRP A 17 -36.64 0.59 16.92
N ALA A 18 -37.37 0.72 15.82
CA ALA A 18 -36.78 0.82 14.49
C ALA A 18 -35.93 2.09 14.36
N HIS A 19 -36.48 3.25 14.75
CA HIS A 19 -35.75 4.52 14.72
C HIS A 19 -34.46 4.49 15.56
N ASN A 20 -34.51 3.93 16.77
CA ASN A 20 -33.34 3.80 17.64
C ASN A 20 -32.31 2.80 17.10
N GLN A 21 -32.73 1.75 16.39
CA GLN A 21 -31.80 0.85 15.73
C GLN A 21 -31.13 1.51 14.52
N PHE A 22 -31.86 2.29 13.71
CA PHE A 22 -31.30 3.03 12.58
C PHE A 22 -30.28 4.08 13.03
N THR A 23 -30.63 4.93 14.00
CA THR A 23 -29.71 5.96 14.53
C THR A 23 -28.48 5.34 15.19
N ARG A 24 -28.65 4.22 15.92
CA ARG A 24 -27.52 3.49 16.49
C ARG A 24 -26.60 2.90 15.43
N ASN A 25 -27.16 2.39 14.33
CA ASN A 25 -26.36 1.84 13.24
C ASN A 25 -25.62 2.95 12.47
N GLU A 26 -26.26 4.08 12.18
CA GLU A 26 -25.62 5.23 11.52
C GLU A 26 -24.49 5.84 12.36
N ASN A 27 -24.70 6.03 13.67
CA ASN A 27 -23.65 6.52 14.56
C ASN A 27 -22.46 5.55 14.65
N ASN A 28 -22.71 4.24 14.71
CA ASN A 28 -21.64 3.24 14.69
C ASN A 28 -20.86 3.25 13.37
N GLN A 29 -21.54 3.41 12.23
CA GLN A 29 -20.88 3.50 10.92
C GLN A 29 -20.02 4.76 10.82
N GLY A 30 -20.51 5.92 11.28
CA GLY A 30 -19.75 7.16 11.32
C GLY A 30 -18.50 7.06 12.19
N HIS A 31 -18.64 6.52 13.39
CA HIS A 31 -17.51 6.32 14.32
C HIS A 31 -16.44 5.38 13.74
N TRP A 32 -16.85 4.27 13.12
CA TRP A 32 -15.92 3.34 12.46
C TRP A 32 -15.18 3.98 11.27
N MET A 33 -15.86 4.80 10.46
CA MET A 33 -15.22 5.49 9.34
C MET A 33 -14.15 6.50 9.80
N GLU A 34 -14.41 7.26 10.87
CA GLU A 34 -13.43 8.20 11.42
C GLU A 34 -12.22 7.48 12.04
N GLN A 35 -12.43 6.36 12.73
CA GLN A 35 -11.32 5.54 13.23
C GLN A 35 -10.45 5.02 12.08
N MET A 36 -11.08 4.47 11.03
CA MET A 36 -10.37 3.99 9.85
C MET A 36 -9.57 5.11 9.18
N ARG A 37 -10.17 6.30 9.04
CA ARG A 37 -9.54 7.50 8.48
C ARG A 37 -8.26 7.86 9.24
N GLY A 38 -8.32 7.88 10.57
CA GLY A 38 -7.17 8.15 11.42
C GLY A 38 -6.06 7.10 11.25
N SER A 39 -6.41 5.80 11.30
CA SER A 39 -5.43 4.73 11.11
C SER A 39 -4.76 4.76 9.73
N LEU A 40 -5.54 5.00 8.67
CA LEU A 40 -5.02 5.10 7.30
C LEU A 40 -4.05 6.28 7.14
N MET A 41 -4.37 7.43 7.73
CA MET A 41 -3.49 8.60 7.71
C MET A 41 -2.14 8.31 8.37
N VAL A 42 -2.15 7.63 9.52
CA VAL A 42 -0.92 7.24 10.23
C VAL A 42 -0.08 6.29 9.37
N VAL A 43 -0.67 5.21 8.85
CA VAL A 43 0.05 4.24 8.02
C VAL A 43 0.63 4.89 6.77
N ALA A 44 -0.15 5.72 6.08
CA ALA A 44 0.32 6.44 4.89
C ALA A 44 1.48 7.39 5.21
N THR A 45 1.40 8.11 6.33
CA THR A 45 2.46 9.04 6.77
C THR A 45 3.75 8.29 7.11
N VAL A 46 3.64 7.13 7.77
CA VAL A 46 4.80 6.26 8.07
C VAL A 46 5.43 5.74 6.79
N ILE A 47 4.65 5.20 5.84
CA ILE A 47 5.18 4.69 4.58
C ILE A 47 5.84 5.81 3.76
N ALA A 48 5.19 6.97 3.66
CA ALA A 48 5.75 8.13 2.97
C ALA A 48 7.09 8.56 3.59
N SER A 49 7.18 8.58 4.92
CA SER A 49 8.41 8.93 5.62
C SER A 49 9.52 7.91 5.38
N LEU A 50 9.22 6.62 5.46
CA LEU A 50 10.18 5.54 5.22
C LEU A 50 10.72 5.55 3.78
N THR A 51 9.83 5.68 2.80
CA THR A 51 10.20 5.71 1.38
C THR A 51 10.99 6.97 1.02
N PHE A 52 10.66 8.12 1.62
CA PHE A 52 11.45 9.33 1.49
C PHE A 52 12.87 9.15 2.02
N GLN A 53 13.03 8.56 3.21
CA GLN A 53 14.35 8.28 3.80
C GLN A 53 15.19 7.37 2.91
N ILE A 54 14.59 6.34 2.32
CA ILE A 54 15.26 5.41 1.39
C ILE A 54 15.70 6.14 0.11
N ALA A 55 14.89 7.07 -0.40
CA ALA A 55 15.20 7.80 -1.62
C ALA A 55 16.40 8.75 -1.46
N ILE A 56 16.50 9.45 -0.32
CA ILE A 56 17.60 10.38 -0.06
C ILE A 56 18.86 9.68 0.47
N ASN A 57 18.72 8.52 1.12
CA ASN A 57 19.81 7.71 1.63
C ASN A 57 19.70 6.28 1.04
N PRO A 58 20.10 6.09 -0.22
CA PRO A 58 19.97 4.79 -0.86
C PRO A 58 20.83 3.75 -0.12
N PRO A 59 20.35 2.49 -0.02
CA PRO A 59 21.18 1.41 0.49
C PRO A 59 22.45 1.32 -0.35
N GLY A 60 23.60 1.08 0.30
CA GLY A 60 24.92 1.12 -0.36
C GLY A 60 25.51 2.52 -0.53
N GLY A 61 24.78 3.58 -0.20
CA GLY A 61 25.28 4.96 -0.22
C GLY A 61 25.46 5.55 -1.62
N VAL A 62 26.05 6.74 -1.64
CA VAL A 62 26.38 7.48 -2.87
C VAL A 62 27.88 7.66 -2.97
N TRP A 63 28.40 7.66 -4.20
CA TRP A 63 29.79 7.99 -4.49
C TRP A 63 30.09 9.40 -3.98
N GLN A 64 31.12 9.55 -3.14
CA GLN A 64 31.52 10.85 -2.60
C GLN A 64 32.48 11.59 -3.53
N GLU A 65 33.27 10.86 -4.31
CA GLU A 65 34.27 11.41 -5.22
C GLU A 65 34.07 10.84 -6.64
N ASN A 66 34.58 11.55 -7.64
CA ASN A 66 34.59 11.06 -9.02
C ASN A 66 35.70 10.01 -9.15
N SER A 67 35.31 8.75 -9.31
CA SER A 67 36.24 7.62 -9.28
C SER A 67 36.32 6.93 -10.64
N SER A 68 37.54 6.74 -11.14
CA SER A 68 37.83 5.92 -12.33
C SER A 68 38.41 4.57 -11.91
N ILE A 69 37.67 3.48 -12.21
CA ILE A 69 38.08 2.05 -12.23
C ILE A 69 38.69 1.44 -10.93
N GLN A 70 39.53 2.15 -10.16
CA GLN A 70 40.30 1.61 -9.03
C GLN A 70 39.51 1.46 -7.71
N GLN A 71 38.29 1.96 -7.62
CA GLN A 71 37.51 1.97 -6.36
C GLN A 71 36.22 1.13 -6.41
N GLY A 72 36.06 0.24 -7.41
CA GLY A 72 34.91 -0.67 -7.51
C GLY A 72 33.86 -0.29 -8.58
N CYS A 73 34.20 0.64 -9.48
CA CYS A 73 33.38 0.96 -10.65
C CYS A 73 33.59 -0.06 -11.77
N ALA A 74 32.52 -0.37 -12.52
CA ALA A 74 32.62 -1.22 -13.70
C ALA A 74 33.70 -0.70 -14.67
N PRO A 75 34.48 -1.58 -15.32
CA PRO A 75 35.48 -1.17 -16.29
C PRO A 75 34.79 -0.40 -17.42
N ASP A 76 35.37 0.74 -17.81
CA ASP A 76 34.86 1.65 -18.86
C ASP A 76 33.70 2.58 -18.45
N GLN A 77 33.40 2.73 -17.15
CA GLN A 77 32.45 3.74 -16.64
C GLN A 77 33.09 4.69 -15.61
N THR A 78 32.83 6.00 -15.77
CA THR A 78 33.15 7.02 -14.76
C THR A 78 32.02 7.10 -13.74
N CYS A 79 32.26 6.68 -12.50
CA CYS A 79 31.31 6.89 -11.42
C CYS A 79 31.36 8.37 -11.00
N LYS A 80 30.23 9.06 -11.17
CA LYS A 80 30.10 10.48 -10.79
C LYS A 80 29.66 10.60 -9.34
N ALA A 81 30.30 11.50 -8.59
CA ALA A 81 29.90 11.85 -7.23
C ALA A 81 28.42 12.25 -7.16
N GLY A 82 27.73 11.82 -6.10
CA GLY A 82 26.28 12.02 -5.91
C GLY A 82 25.40 10.95 -6.57
N THR A 83 25.98 9.96 -7.24
CA THR A 83 25.23 8.84 -7.83
C THR A 83 25.29 7.62 -6.91
N SER A 84 24.23 6.81 -6.86
CA SER A 84 24.18 5.63 -5.97
C SER A 84 25.18 4.56 -6.38
N VAL A 85 25.85 3.96 -5.39
CA VAL A 85 26.90 2.95 -5.63
C VAL A 85 26.33 1.69 -6.30
N LEU A 86 25.11 1.31 -5.90
CA LEU A 86 24.42 0.12 -6.43
C LEU A 86 23.97 0.27 -7.90
N ALA A 87 23.92 1.49 -8.45
CA ALA A 87 23.56 1.70 -9.86
C ALA A 87 24.67 1.33 -10.86
N PHE A 88 25.92 1.22 -10.40
CA PHE A 88 27.10 0.88 -11.22
C PHE A 88 27.58 -0.57 -11.07
N GLY A 89 26.78 -1.41 -10.40
CA GLY A 89 27.02 -2.85 -10.34
C GLY A 89 26.77 -3.56 -11.67
N ASP A 90 26.88 -4.89 -11.67
CA ASP A 90 26.56 -5.73 -12.82
C ASP A 90 25.14 -5.45 -13.35
N SER A 91 24.88 -5.72 -14.63
CA SER A 91 23.60 -5.52 -15.33
C SER A 91 22.37 -6.03 -14.54
N ASN A 92 22.52 -7.17 -13.87
CA ASN A 92 21.49 -7.75 -13.01
C ASN A 92 21.26 -6.95 -11.71
N GLN A 93 22.32 -6.40 -11.10
CA GLN A 93 22.21 -5.55 -9.91
C GLN A 93 21.57 -4.21 -10.23
N LYS A 94 21.92 -3.60 -11.37
CA LYS A 94 21.31 -2.37 -11.86
C LYS A 94 19.79 -2.54 -12.04
N THR A 95 19.37 -3.62 -12.69
CA THR A 95 17.94 -3.93 -12.92
C THR A 95 17.17 -4.08 -11.59
N ARG A 96 17.78 -4.74 -10.59
CA ARG A 96 17.16 -4.91 -9.26
C ARG A 96 17.05 -3.59 -8.51
N TYR A 97 18.06 -2.72 -8.62
CA TYR A 97 18.06 -1.39 -8.02
C TYR A 97 16.97 -0.49 -8.64
N GLU A 98 16.83 -0.50 -9.96
CA GLU A 98 15.77 0.23 -10.65
C GLU A 98 14.38 -0.26 -10.23
N LEU A 99 14.18 -1.59 -10.16
CA LEU A 99 12.92 -2.17 -9.68
C LEU A 99 12.62 -1.80 -8.23
N PHE A 100 13.63 -1.79 -7.36
CA PHE A 100 13.51 -1.36 -5.98
C PHE A 100 13.03 0.10 -5.86
N LEU A 101 13.68 1.02 -6.59
CA LEU A 101 13.29 2.44 -6.59
C LEU A 101 11.89 2.66 -7.17
N LEU A 102 11.52 1.89 -8.19
CA LEU A 102 10.20 1.92 -8.79
C LEU A 102 9.12 1.53 -7.76
N LEU A 103 9.33 0.43 -7.03
CA LEU A 103 8.41 -0.01 -5.97
C LEU A 103 8.29 1.03 -4.84
N CYS A 104 9.41 1.62 -4.40
CA CYS A 104 9.38 2.69 -3.40
C CYS A 104 8.59 3.91 -3.89
N THR A 105 8.73 4.28 -5.16
CA THR A 105 8.04 5.42 -5.76
C THR A 105 6.53 5.17 -5.87
N ILE A 106 6.12 3.95 -6.22
CA ILE A 106 4.70 3.54 -6.22
C ILE A 106 4.12 3.61 -4.81
N SER A 107 4.83 3.09 -3.81
CA SER A 107 4.40 3.18 -2.40
C SER A 107 4.27 4.62 -1.91
N PHE A 108 5.22 5.48 -2.28
CA PHE A 108 5.22 6.89 -1.91
C PHE A 108 4.04 7.63 -2.57
N SER A 109 3.82 7.43 -3.87
CA SER A 109 2.73 8.08 -4.60
C SER A 109 1.36 7.60 -4.10
N ALA A 110 1.21 6.31 -3.81
CA ALA A 110 0.02 5.73 -3.20
C ALA A 110 -0.27 6.34 -1.82
N SER A 111 0.75 6.46 -0.97
CA SER A 111 0.63 7.07 0.36
C SER A 111 0.27 8.56 0.28
N GLN A 112 0.90 9.30 -0.63
CA GLN A 112 0.62 10.72 -0.86
C GLN A 112 -0.83 10.93 -1.33
N ALA A 113 -1.31 10.08 -2.25
CA ALA A 113 -2.69 10.12 -2.72
C ALA A 113 -3.68 9.89 -1.56
N ILE A 114 -3.40 8.92 -0.68
CA ILE A 114 -4.21 8.67 0.52
C ILE A 114 -4.25 9.91 1.42
N ILE A 115 -3.10 10.50 1.74
CA ILE A 115 -3.00 11.68 2.62
C ILE A 115 -3.80 12.85 2.04
N VAL A 116 -3.63 13.17 0.75
CA VAL A 116 -4.36 14.27 0.10
C VAL A 116 -5.87 13.99 0.09
N LEU A 117 -6.30 12.78 -0.26
CA LEU A 117 -7.71 12.39 -0.23
C LEU A 117 -8.32 12.53 1.17
N LEU A 118 -7.57 12.15 2.21
CA LEU A 118 -8.00 12.27 3.59
C LEU A 118 -8.05 13.73 4.05
N ILE A 119 -7.08 14.58 3.67
CA ILE A 119 -7.04 16.01 4.05
C ILE A 119 -8.14 16.80 3.35
N CYS A 120 -8.41 16.52 2.06
CA CYS A 120 -9.48 17.16 1.30
C CYS A 120 -10.90 16.88 1.83
N GLY A 121 -11.04 16.12 2.93
CA GLY A 121 -12.32 15.83 3.56
C GLY A 121 -13.23 15.01 2.64
N PHE A 122 -12.65 14.22 1.75
CA PHE A 122 -13.41 13.52 0.73
C PHE A 122 -14.41 12.56 1.41
N PRO A 123 -15.71 12.63 1.10
CA PRO A 123 -16.73 11.95 1.87
C PRO A 123 -16.59 10.42 1.75
N LEU A 124 -16.13 9.78 2.83
CA LEU A 124 -16.01 8.32 2.99
C LEU A 124 -17.36 7.59 2.99
N ARG A 125 -18.47 8.35 2.89
CA ARG A 125 -19.84 7.85 2.91
C ARG A 125 -20.12 6.82 1.79
N ASN A 126 -19.40 6.90 0.68
CA ASN A 126 -19.56 5.96 -0.42
C ASN A 126 -18.68 4.72 -0.22
N LYS A 127 -19.30 3.53 -0.16
CA LYS A 127 -18.60 2.24 -0.04
C LYS A 127 -17.51 2.05 -1.10
N PHE A 128 -17.64 2.65 -2.28
CA PHE A 128 -16.62 2.59 -3.34
C PHE A 128 -15.32 3.32 -2.97
N VAL A 129 -15.44 4.50 -2.38
CA VAL A 129 -14.31 5.37 -2.02
C VAL A 129 -13.53 4.73 -0.88
N MET A 130 -14.25 4.26 0.14
CA MET A 130 -13.64 3.56 1.25
C MET A 130 -12.95 2.28 0.80
N TRP A 131 -13.59 1.51 -0.08
CA TRP A 131 -12.96 0.33 -0.65
C TRP A 131 -11.69 0.67 -1.44
N PHE A 132 -11.72 1.72 -2.26
CA PHE A 132 -10.54 2.18 -3.01
C PHE A 132 -9.39 2.65 -2.10
N LEU A 133 -9.67 3.38 -1.03
CA LEU A 133 -8.67 3.78 -0.04
C LEU A 133 -7.99 2.58 0.64
N ILE A 134 -8.79 1.58 1.04
CA ILE A 134 -8.27 0.34 1.62
C ILE A 134 -7.36 -0.37 0.61
N LEU A 135 -7.76 -0.44 -0.66
CA LEU A 135 -6.96 -1.06 -1.70
C LEU A 135 -5.63 -0.35 -1.96
N ILE A 136 -5.63 0.98 -2.09
CA ILE A 136 -4.39 1.75 -2.28
C ILE A 136 -3.47 1.52 -1.09
N THR A 137 -4.04 1.47 0.13
CA THR A 137 -3.25 1.25 1.35
C THR A 137 -2.65 -0.15 1.35
N CYS A 138 -3.43 -1.18 1.04
CA CYS A 138 -2.89 -2.54 0.87
C CYS A 138 -1.78 -2.55 -0.18
N LEU A 139 -2.04 -2.05 -1.39
CA LEU A 139 -1.05 -1.97 -2.47
C LEU A 139 0.25 -1.31 -2.00
N SER A 140 0.15 -0.18 -1.31
CA SER A 140 1.30 0.53 -0.76
C SER A 140 2.07 -0.30 0.27
N VAL A 141 1.38 -1.01 1.17
CA VAL A 141 2.03 -1.89 2.16
C VAL A 141 2.76 -3.04 1.48
N PHE A 142 2.14 -3.69 0.48
CA PHE A 142 2.76 -4.79 -0.25
C PHE A 142 3.95 -4.35 -1.11
N CYS A 143 3.84 -3.21 -1.79
CA CYS A 143 4.97 -2.63 -2.54
C CYS A 143 6.16 -2.29 -1.62
N THR A 144 5.90 -1.70 -0.45
CA THR A 144 6.96 -1.37 0.53
C THR A 144 7.61 -2.63 1.10
N ALA A 145 6.83 -3.67 1.40
CA ALA A 145 7.39 -4.94 1.85
C ALA A 145 8.20 -5.64 0.75
N GLY A 146 7.74 -5.62 -0.51
CA GLY A 146 8.52 -6.11 -1.64
C GLY A 146 9.85 -5.38 -1.82
N ALA A 147 9.82 -4.05 -1.71
CA ALA A 147 11.03 -3.22 -1.73
C ALA A 147 12.00 -3.61 -0.59
N TYR A 148 11.50 -3.86 0.61
CA TYR A 148 12.31 -4.32 1.74
C TYR A 148 13.01 -5.67 1.47
N VAL A 149 12.33 -6.62 0.85
CA VAL A 149 12.94 -7.92 0.46
C VAL A 149 14.06 -7.73 -0.55
N ILE A 150 13.83 -6.90 -1.57
CA ILE A 150 14.83 -6.61 -2.59
C ILE A 150 16.04 -5.92 -1.96
N ALA A 151 15.83 -4.97 -1.04
CA ALA A 151 16.91 -4.29 -0.32
C ALA A 151 17.77 -5.28 0.48
N ILE A 152 17.15 -6.19 1.23
CA ILE A 152 17.89 -7.25 1.95
C ILE A 152 18.68 -8.10 0.98
N TRP A 153 18.08 -8.49 -0.14
CA TRP A 153 18.73 -9.33 -1.14
C TRP A 153 19.96 -8.66 -1.77
N MET A 154 19.93 -7.33 -1.94
CA MET A 154 21.07 -6.55 -2.41
C MET A 154 22.21 -6.47 -1.38
N ILE A 155 21.88 -6.35 -0.08
CA ILE A 155 22.87 -6.18 0.99
C ILE A 155 23.49 -7.52 1.42
N LEU A 156 22.71 -8.60 1.48
CA LEU A 156 23.14 -9.91 2.00
C LEU A 156 23.75 -10.86 0.94
N ASN A 157 23.98 -10.40 -0.29
CA ASN A 157 24.46 -11.23 -1.40
C ASN A 157 25.72 -12.09 -1.12
N PRO A 158 26.69 -11.70 -0.26
CA PRO A 158 27.85 -12.56 0.03
C PRO A 158 27.64 -13.61 1.15
N LEU A 159 26.47 -13.69 1.80
CA LEU A 159 26.24 -14.59 2.93
C LEU A 159 25.70 -15.97 2.49
N ASN A 160 26.21 -17.04 3.13
CA ASN A 160 25.93 -18.47 2.92
C ASN A 160 24.63 -18.80 2.16
N GLY A 161 24.73 -19.70 1.16
CA GLY A 161 23.65 -20.07 0.22
C GLY A 161 22.31 -20.51 0.84
N THR A 162 22.27 -20.90 2.12
CA THR A 162 21.03 -21.17 2.86
C THR A 162 20.19 -19.92 3.07
N PHE A 163 20.79 -18.78 3.43
CA PHE A 163 20.07 -17.52 3.61
C PHE A 163 19.54 -16.98 2.28
N TYR A 164 20.33 -17.10 1.22
CA TYR A 164 19.92 -16.76 -0.14
C TYR A 164 18.65 -17.51 -0.58
N ARG A 165 18.58 -18.83 -0.30
CA ARG A 165 17.38 -19.65 -0.61
C ARG A 165 16.16 -19.18 0.17
N ILE A 166 16.31 -18.88 1.46
CA ILE A 166 15.20 -18.39 2.31
C ILE A 166 14.68 -17.04 1.79
N THR A 167 15.57 -16.11 1.43
CA THR A 167 15.19 -14.80 0.86
C THR A 167 14.45 -14.96 -0.48
N ILE A 168 14.83 -15.92 -1.32
CA ILE A 168 14.12 -16.21 -2.57
C ILE A 168 12.69 -16.72 -2.31
N TYR A 169 12.52 -17.70 -1.43
CA TYR A 169 11.18 -18.23 -1.14
C TYR A 169 10.25 -17.15 -0.59
N TYR A 170 10.78 -16.30 0.29
CA TYR A 170 10.05 -15.14 0.78
C TYR A 170 9.69 -14.18 -0.36
N GLY A 171 10.65 -13.86 -1.25
CA GLY A 171 10.40 -13.03 -2.44
C GLY A 171 9.31 -13.57 -3.37
N ILE A 172 9.34 -14.87 -3.69
CA ILE A 172 8.32 -15.51 -4.54
C ILE A 172 6.94 -15.45 -3.88
N PHE A 173 6.87 -15.69 -2.58
CA PHE A 173 5.63 -15.57 -1.82
C PHE A 173 5.06 -14.14 -1.91
N TRP A 174 5.88 -13.11 -1.73
CA TRP A 174 5.46 -11.71 -1.85
C TRP A 174 5.02 -11.34 -3.26
N VAL A 175 5.72 -11.79 -4.29
CA VAL A 175 5.32 -11.58 -5.69
C VAL A 175 3.98 -12.24 -5.98
N GLY A 176 3.77 -13.47 -5.51
CA GLY A 176 2.49 -14.16 -5.62
C GLY A 176 1.35 -13.40 -4.95
N LEU A 177 1.61 -12.79 -3.79
CA LEU A 177 0.64 -11.97 -3.06
C LEU A 177 0.28 -10.69 -3.84
N ILE A 178 1.26 -10.02 -4.44
CA ILE A 178 1.03 -8.85 -5.30
C ILE A 178 0.17 -9.21 -6.51
N VAL A 179 0.48 -10.33 -7.19
CA VAL A 179 -0.30 -10.81 -8.35
C VAL A 179 -1.73 -11.17 -7.93
N LEU A 180 -1.91 -11.85 -6.80
CA LEU A 180 -3.23 -12.16 -6.26
C LEU A 180 -4.03 -10.88 -5.98
N LEU A 181 -3.40 -9.86 -5.40
CA LEU A 181 -4.04 -8.57 -5.15
C LEU A 181 -4.46 -7.88 -6.45
N PHE A 182 -3.58 -7.87 -7.45
CA PHE A 182 -3.90 -7.34 -8.77
C PHE A 182 -5.09 -8.07 -9.41
N LEU A 183 -5.15 -9.40 -9.27
CA LEU A 183 -6.31 -10.18 -9.71
C LEU A 183 -7.58 -9.81 -8.95
N ILE A 184 -7.51 -9.61 -7.62
CA ILE A 184 -8.65 -9.14 -6.82
C ILE A 184 -9.11 -7.75 -7.27
N LEU A 185 -8.17 -6.83 -7.55
CA LEU A 185 -8.44 -5.49 -8.08
C LEU A 185 -9.18 -5.58 -9.42
N LEU A 186 -8.66 -6.38 -10.36
CA LEU A 186 -9.27 -6.60 -11.67
C LEU A 186 -10.66 -7.24 -11.55
N CYS A 187 -10.80 -8.35 -10.82
CA CYS A 187 -12.08 -9.05 -10.64
C CYS A 187 -13.14 -8.11 -10.05
N ARG A 188 -12.78 -7.29 -9.07
CA ARG A 188 -13.74 -6.40 -8.41
C ARG A 188 -14.08 -5.16 -9.25
N LEU A 189 -13.13 -4.65 -10.04
CA LEU A 189 -13.36 -3.62 -11.05
C LEU A 189 -14.27 -4.14 -12.17
N VAL A 190 -14.03 -5.36 -12.66
CA VAL A 190 -14.87 -6.04 -13.65
C VAL A 190 -16.27 -6.30 -13.11
N PHE A 191 -16.42 -6.83 -11.89
CA PHE A 191 -17.74 -7.03 -11.28
C PHE A 191 -18.53 -5.71 -11.12
N TRP A 192 -17.83 -4.62 -10.79
CA TRP A 192 -18.45 -3.30 -10.71
C TRP A 192 -18.91 -2.78 -12.07
N ILE A 193 -18.04 -2.88 -13.09
CA ILE A 193 -18.37 -2.50 -14.47
C ILE A 193 -19.54 -3.34 -14.96
N LEU A 194 -19.52 -4.66 -14.77
CA LEU A 194 -20.60 -5.56 -15.15
C LEU A 194 -21.92 -5.19 -14.47
N LYS A 195 -21.91 -4.92 -13.16
CA LYS A 195 -23.12 -4.50 -12.44
C LYS A 195 -23.67 -3.16 -12.94
N LYS A 196 -22.79 -2.24 -13.35
CA LYS A 196 -23.19 -0.94 -13.91
C LYS A 196 -23.71 -1.10 -15.34
N PHE A 197 -23.09 -1.96 -16.13
CA PHE A 197 -23.44 -2.28 -17.50
C PHE A 197 -24.78 -3.01 -17.60
N PHE A 198 -25.01 -4.04 -16.77
CA PHE A 198 -26.31 -4.72 -16.67
C PHE A 198 -27.44 -3.79 -16.26
N ARG A 199 -27.17 -2.84 -15.35
CA ARG A 199 -28.18 -1.84 -14.96
C ARG A 199 -28.51 -0.87 -16.08
N PHE A 200 -27.54 -0.57 -16.96
CA PHE A 200 -27.76 0.23 -18.17
C PHE A 200 -28.56 -0.55 -19.23
N ILE A 201 -28.22 -1.82 -19.45
CA ILE A 201 -28.92 -2.69 -20.42
C ILE A 201 -30.37 -2.96 -20.03
N CYS A 202 -30.70 -3.11 -18.74
CA CYS A 202 -32.09 -3.27 -18.29
C CYS A 202 -32.94 -1.98 -18.39
N CYS A 203 -32.37 -0.84 -18.78
CA CYS A 203 -33.08 0.44 -18.99
C CYS A 203 -33.19 0.84 -20.47
N CYS A 204 -32.79 -0.02 -21.40
CA CYS A 204 -33.12 0.07 -22.83
C CYS A 204 -34.06 -1.08 -23.19
#